data_AF-A0A9D6J363-F1
#
_entry.id   AF-A0A9D6J363-F1
#
_cell.length_a   1.000
_cell.length_b   1.000
_cell.length_c   1.000
_cell.angle_alpha   90.00
_cell.angle_beta   90.00
_cell.angle_gamma   90.00
#
_symmetry.space_group_name_H-M   'P 1'
#
loop_
_entity.id
_entity.type
_entity.pdbx_description
1 polymer ?
#
loop_
_entity_poly.entity_id
_entity_poly.type
_entity_poly.pdbx_seq_one_letter_code
_entity_poly.pdbx_strand_id
1 'polypeptide(L)'
;NPFETRDGEIGAKARQKGAGAAAAELLPGVRLVRAFNAIGYATMGEAHKRPAGERYGMPMAGDHAKALELAAKLVREIGYEPVVIGPMKTMGNHLLPGTALAGERSPDEIRQIVKTLK
;
A
#
# COMPACT_ATOMS: atom_id res chain seq x y z
N ASN A 1 -6.52 2.73 -6.96
CA ASN A 1 -6.75 4.00 -6.24
C ASN A 1 -8.02 4.63 -6.75
N PRO A 2 -9.03 4.91 -5.90
CA PRO A 2 -10.30 5.45 -6.35
C PRO A 2 -10.15 6.93 -6.74
N PHE A 3 -10.43 7.23 -8.01
CA PHE A 3 -10.47 8.58 -8.56
C PHE A 3 -11.80 8.78 -9.28
N GLU A 4 -12.60 9.75 -8.84
CA GLU A 4 -13.93 10.01 -9.43
C GLU A 4 -13.87 10.29 -10.93
N THR A 5 -12.86 11.05 -11.38
CA THR A 5 -12.65 11.37 -12.81
C THR A 5 -12.38 10.14 -13.69
N ARG A 6 -11.97 9.02 -13.10
CA ARG A 6 -11.69 7.75 -13.82
C ARG A 6 -12.73 6.68 -13.53
N ASP A 7 -13.19 6.59 -12.29
CA ASP A 7 -13.98 5.49 -11.74
C ASP A 7 -15.46 5.88 -11.47
N GLY A 8 -15.85 7.12 -11.74
CA GLY A 8 -17.21 7.63 -11.54
C GLY A 8 -17.68 7.59 -10.08
N GLU A 9 -18.98 7.41 -9.89
CA GLU A 9 -19.62 7.42 -8.56
C GLU A 9 -19.08 6.33 -7.62
N ILE A 10 -18.73 5.16 -8.16
CA ILE A 10 -18.12 4.07 -7.38
C ILE A 10 -16.76 4.52 -6.82
N GLY A 11 -15.97 5.24 -7.63
CA GLY A 11 -14.73 5.87 -7.18
C GLY A 11 -14.96 6.90 -6.08
N ALA A 12 -15.93 7.79 -6.25
CA ALA A 12 -16.26 8.79 -5.24
C ALA A 12 -16.63 8.14 -3.89
N LYS A 13 -17.52 7.13 -3.90
CA LYS A 13 -17.91 6.36 -2.71
C LYS A 13 -16.74 5.62 -2.08
N ALA A 14 -15.92 4.94 -2.89
CA ALA A 14 -14.74 4.23 -2.40
C ALA A 14 -13.69 5.17 -1.81
N ARG A 15 -13.58 6.41 -2.30
CA ARG A 15 -12.66 7.42 -1.76
C ARG A 15 -13.10 7.92 -0.39
N GLN A 16 -14.41 8.13 -0.18
CA GLN A 16 -14.95 8.51 1.13
C GLN A 16 -14.81 7.39 2.15
N LYS A 17 -15.09 6.14 1.75
CA LYS A 17 -15.01 4.97 2.63
C LYS A 17 -13.58 4.53 2.93
N GLY A 18 -12.69 4.68 1.95
CA GLY A 18 -11.39 4.05 1.95
C GLY A 18 -11.30 2.94 0.92
N ALA A 19 -10.24 2.96 0.10
CA ALA A 19 -10.07 2.03 -1.01
C ALA A 19 -9.99 0.56 -0.55
N GLY A 20 -9.35 0.30 0.59
CA GLY A 20 -9.24 -1.03 1.16
C GLY A 20 -10.57 -1.57 1.68
N ALA A 21 -11.31 -0.76 2.44
CA ALA A 21 -12.62 -1.13 2.96
C ALA A 21 -13.65 -1.34 1.84
N ALA A 22 -13.68 -0.45 0.84
CA ALA A 22 -14.55 -0.61 -0.32
C ALA A 22 -14.24 -1.89 -1.11
N ALA A 23 -12.96 -2.22 -1.30
CA ALA A 23 -12.58 -3.46 -1.99
C ALA A 23 -12.97 -4.72 -1.19
N ALA A 24 -12.88 -4.69 0.14
CA ALA A 24 -13.26 -5.81 0.99
C ALA A 24 -14.77 -6.14 0.90
N GLU A 25 -15.63 -5.14 0.76
CA GLU A 25 -17.07 -5.34 0.55
C GLU A 25 -17.38 -5.97 -0.81
N LEU A 26 -16.64 -5.58 -1.85
CA LEU A 26 -16.83 -6.10 -3.21
C LEU A 26 -16.27 -7.52 -3.39
N LEU A 27 -15.38 -7.96 -2.50
CA LEU A 27 -14.66 -9.23 -2.59
C LEU A 27 -14.84 -10.02 -1.29
N PRO A 28 -16.05 -10.51 -0.97
CA PRO A 28 -16.28 -11.27 0.25
C PRO A 28 -15.45 -12.56 0.27
N GLY A 29 -14.89 -12.88 1.44
CA GLY A 29 -14.14 -14.13 1.66
C GLY A 29 -12.68 -14.12 1.18
N VAL A 30 -12.19 -13.02 0.58
CA VAL A 30 -10.78 -12.93 0.15
C VAL A 30 -9.85 -12.48 1.28
N ARG A 31 -8.57 -12.82 1.15
CA ARG A 31 -7.50 -12.29 2.01
C ARG A 31 -6.90 -11.05 1.36
N LEU A 32 -7.41 -9.88 1.69
CA LEU A 32 -7.02 -8.63 1.05
C LEU A 32 -5.73 -8.06 1.63
N VAL A 33 -4.78 -7.70 0.75
CA VAL A 33 -3.58 -6.92 1.07
C VAL A 33 -3.53 -5.72 0.14
N ARG A 34 -3.27 -4.54 0.70
CA ARG A 34 -3.06 -3.30 -0.06
C ARG A 34 -1.58 -2.92 -0.05
N ALA A 35 -1.00 -2.76 -1.23
CA ALA A 35 0.39 -2.35 -1.48
C ALA A 35 0.50 -1.65 -2.85
N PHE A 36 1.70 -1.24 -3.25
CA PHE A 36 2.05 -0.67 -4.58
C PHE A 36 1.38 0.64 -4.98
N ASN A 37 0.50 1.19 -4.15
CA ASN A 37 -0.18 2.45 -4.41
C ASN A 37 0.65 3.69 -4.04
N ALA A 38 1.73 3.52 -3.29
CA ALA A 38 2.52 4.62 -2.73
C ALA A 38 3.53 5.18 -3.74
N ILE A 39 3.98 4.34 -4.68
CA ILE A 39 5.06 4.67 -5.62
C ILE A 39 4.49 4.94 -7.01
N GLY A 40 5.05 5.93 -7.69
CA GLY A 40 4.67 6.28 -9.05
C GLY A 40 5.07 5.19 -10.06
N TYR A 41 4.27 4.99 -11.11
CA TYR A 41 4.54 3.96 -12.12
C TYR A 41 5.85 4.21 -12.89
N ALA A 42 6.27 5.47 -13.03
CA ALA A 42 7.43 5.87 -13.82
C ALA A 42 8.75 5.31 -13.27
N THR A 43 8.86 5.10 -11.95
CA THR A 43 10.08 4.58 -11.30
C THR A 43 9.96 3.10 -10.92
N MET A 44 8.76 2.52 -10.94
CA MET A 44 8.51 1.14 -10.53
C MET A 44 9.32 0.12 -11.35
N GLY A 45 9.49 0.35 -12.65
CA GLY A 45 10.27 -0.53 -13.52
C GLY A 45 11.76 -0.58 -13.19
N GLU A 46 12.27 0.42 -12.48
CA GLU A 46 13.69 0.59 -12.18
C GLU A 46 14.05 0.10 -10.76
N ALA A 47 13.05 -0.23 -9.94
CA ALA A 47 13.25 -0.60 -8.53
C ALA A 47 14.22 -1.78 -8.34
N HIS A 48 14.18 -2.75 -9.25
CA HIS A 48 15.06 -3.94 -9.24
C HIS A 48 16.54 -3.60 -9.37
N LYS A 49 16.88 -2.42 -9.89
CA LYS A 49 18.27 -1.97 -10.07
C LYS A 49 18.91 -1.48 -8.77
N ARG A 50 18.11 -1.18 -7.74
CA ARG A 50 18.64 -0.74 -6.45
C ARG A 50 19.27 -1.90 -5.68
N PRO A 51 20.47 -1.71 -5.11
CA PRO A 51 21.13 -2.77 -4.36
C PRO A 51 20.34 -3.14 -3.10
N ALA A 52 20.48 -4.39 -2.68
CA ALA A 52 19.91 -4.85 -1.42
C ALA A 52 20.47 -4.01 -0.25
N GLY A 53 19.60 -3.50 0.61
CA GLY A 53 19.95 -2.55 1.70
C GLY A 53 19.63 -1.09 1.38
N GLU A 54 19.53 -0.71 0.11
CA GLU A 54 19.19 0.68 -0.30
C GLU A 54 17.80 0.77 -0.97
N ARG A 55 17.02 -0.31 -0.86
CA ARG A 55 15.69 -0.41 -1.45
C ARG A 55 14.71 0.52 -0.73
N TYR A 56 13.84 1.17 -1.49
CA TYR A 56 12.72 1.89 -0.91
C TYR A 56 11.76 0.93 -0.22
N GLY A 57 11.13 1.42 0.84
CA GLY A 57 10.08 0.70 1.54
C GLY A 57 8.78 0.70 0.74
N MET A 58 8.06 -0.42 0.77
CA MET A 58 6.71 -0.54 0.25
C MET A 58 5.74 -0.72 1.42
N PRO A 59 4.92 0.28 1.75
CA PRO A 59 3.99 0.17 2.85
C PRO A 59 2.82 -0.75 2.47
N MET A 60 2.45 -1.65 3.38
CA MET A 60 1.43 -2.68 3.15
C MET A 60 0.46 -2.78 4.33
N ALA A 61 -0.83 -2.88 4.04
CA ALA A 61 -1.88 -3.12 5.04
C ALA A 61 -2.68 -4.37 4.69
N GLY A 62 -3.11 -5.12 5.71
CA GLY A 62 -3.92 -6.33 5.56
C GLY A 62 -4.11 -7.04 6.89
N ASP A 63 -5.07 -7.97 6.93
CA ASP A 63 -5.52 -8.59 8.20
C ASP A 63 -5.05 -10.05 8.35
N HIS A 64 -4.44 -10.64 7.31
CA HIS A 64 -4.01 -12.05 7.31
C HIS A 64 -2.50 -12.19 7.14
N ALA A 65 -1.83 -12.72 8.16
CA ALA A 65 -0.37 -12.91 8.17
C ALA A 65 0.17 -13.64 6.94
N LYS A 66 -0.42 -14.79 6.56
CA LYS A 66 0.01 -15.56 5.37
C LYS A 66 -0.14 -14.78 4.05
N ALA A 67 -1.15 -13.92 3.94
CA ALA A 67 -1.34 -13.10 2.75
C ALA A 67 -0.32 -11.96 2.72
N LEU A 68 -0.04 -11.34 3.87
CA LEU A 68 1.01 -10.33 4.03
C LEU A 68 2.40 -10.90 3.73
N GLU A 69 2.71 -12.13 4.17
CA GLU A 69 3.97 -12.82 3.87
C GLU A 69 4.14 -13.06 2.36
N LEU A 70 3.08 -13.52 1.69
CA LEU A 70 3.07 -13.73 0.25
C LEU A 70 3.31 -12.41 -0.50
N ALA A 71 2.59 -11.34 -0.13
CA ALA A 71 2.79 -10.02 -0.70
C ALA A 71 4.19 -9.47 -0.41
N ALA A 72 4.72 -9.69 0.80
CA ALA A 72 6.06 -9.27 1.21
C ALA A 72 7.15 -9.96 0.37
N LYS A 73 6.94 -11.22 -0.02
CA LYS A 73 7.84 -11.92 -0.95
C LYS A 73 7.84 -11.24 -2.31
N LEU A 74 6.66 -10.98 -2.89
CA LEU A 74 6.54 -10.29 -4.17
C LEU A 74 7.22 -8.91 -4.14
N VAL A 75 6.98 -8.12 -3.10
CA VAL A 75 7.62 -6.80 -2.89
C VAL A 75 9.15 -6.91 -2.92
N ARG A 76 9.72 -7.92 -2.25
CA ARG A 76 11.18 -8.14 -2.24
C ARG A 76 11.71 -8.56 -3.61
N GLU A 77 10.98 -9.40 -4.33
CA GLU A 77 11.38 -9.88 -5.65
C GLU A 77 11.42 -8.74 -6.68
N ILE A 78 10.51 -7.77 -6.59
CA ILE A 78 10.49 -6.63 -7.53
C ILE A 78 11.50 -5.51 -7.17
N GLY A 79 12.22 -5.60 -6.05
CA GLY A 79 13.26 -4.64 -5.66
C GLY A 79 12.89 -3.62 -4.58
N TYR A 80 11.81 -3.84 -3.82
CA TYR A 80 11.45 -3.01 -2.66
C TYR A 80 11.65 -3.77 -1.34
N GLU A 81 11.58 -3.06 -0.22
CA GLU A 81 11.55 -3.65 1.12
C GLU A 81 10.14 -3.56 1.74
N PRO A 82 9.49 -4.68 2.09
CA PRO A 82 8.12 -4.67 2.60
C PRO A 82 8.03 -4.06 4.00
N VAL A 83 7.08 -3.14 4.17
CA VAL A 83 6.77 -2.56 5.49
C VAL A 83 5.31 -2.78 5.81
N VAL A 84 5.01 -3.78 6.64
CA VAL A 84 3.64 -3.98 7.14
C VAL A 84 3.30 -2.87 8.12
N ILE A 85 2.30 -2.06 7.79
CA ILE A 85 1.92 -0.88 8.58
C ILE A 85 0.76 -1.17 9.54
N GLY A 86 -0.01 -2.25 9.32
CA GLY A 86 -1.07 -2.69 10.23
C GLY A 86 -2.33 -3.21 9.51
N PRO A 87 -3.44 -3.36 10.26
CA PRO A 87 -4.72 -3.86 9.75
C PRO A 87 -5.32 -2.99 8.64
N MET A 88 -6.11 -3.58 7.75
CA MET A 88 -6.73 -2.86 6.63
C MET A 88 -7.68 -1.75 7.12
N LYS A 89 -8.44 -2.05 8.19
CA LYS A 89 -9.46 -1.15 8.73
C LYS A 89 -8.87 0.17 9.27
N THR A 90 -7.71 0.11 9.92
CA THR A 90 -7.07 1.28 10.52
C THR A 90 -6.08 1.92 9.56
N MET A 91 -5.29 1.13 8.83
CA MET A 91 -4.17 1.64 8.07
C MET A 91 -4.42 1.80 6.56
N GLY A 92 -5.48 1.19 6.03
CA GLY A 92 -5.76 1.19 4.58
C GLY A 92 -5.95 2.58 3.98
N ASN A 93 -6.47 3.54 4.75
CA ASN A 93 -6.70 4.92 4.31
C ASN A 93 -5.42 5.74 4.20
N HIS A 94 -4.39 5.38 4.98
CA HIS A 94 -3.07 5.99 4.87
C HIS A 94 -2.31 5.55 3.62
N LEU A 95 -2.86 4.59 2.87
CA LEU A 95 -2.38 4.15 1.56
C LEU A 95 -3.18 4.77 0.42
N LEU A 96 -3.79 5.94 0.58
CA LEU A 96 -4.37 6.68 -0.55
C LEU A 96 -3.32 7.59 -1.20
N PRO A 97 -3.46 7.95 -2.49
CA PRO A 97 -2.63 8.99 -3.10
C PRO A 97 -2.69 10.30 -2.31
N GLY A 98 -1.54 10.95 -2.12
CA GLY A 98 -1.43 12.23 -1.42
C GLY A 98 -1.36 12.14 0.11
N THR A 99 -1.34 10.94 0.70
CA THR A 99 -1.11 10.77 2.13
C THR A 99 0.38 10.87 2.48
N ALA A 100 0.69 10.92 3.77
CA ALA A 100 2.07 10.97 4.29
C ALA A 100 2.97 9.80 3.82
N LEU A 101 2.38 8.68 3.39
CA LEU A 101 3.13 7.51 2.89
C LEU A 101 3.36 7.53 1.37
N ALA A 102 2.83 8.51 0.63
CA ALA A 102 2.95 8.57 -0.83
C ALA A 102 4.32 9.10 -1.27
N GLY A 103 4.99 8.40 -2.18
CA GLY A 103 6.35 8.68 -2.65
C GLY A 103 7.39 7.67 -2.15
N GLU A 104 8.57 7.70 -2.76
CA GLU A 104 9.71 6.85 -2.40
C GLU A 104 10.30 7.28 -1.05
N ARG A 105 10.38 6.33 -0.11
CA ARG A 105 10.93 6.51 1.24
C ARG A 105 11.72 5.27 1.63
N SER A 106 12.68 5.41 2.52
CA SER A 106 13.31 4.27 3.18
C SER A 106 12.30 3.52 4.06
N PRO A 107 12.56 2.23 4.37
CA PRO A 107 11.73 1.47 5.30
C PRO A 107 11.60 2.13 6.67
N ASP A 108 12.69 2.72 7.16
CA ASP A 108 12.71 3.36 8.48
C ASP A 108 11.88 4.64 8.51
N GLU A 109 11.94 5.48 7.48
CA GLU A 109 11.07 6.65 7.36
C GLU A 109 9.60 6.25 7.37
N ILE A 110 9.22 5.19 6.65
CA ILE A 110 7.85 4.67 6.69
C ILE A 110 7.48 4.26 8.11
N ARG A 111 8.33 3.51 8.81
CA ARG A 111 8.07 3.10 10.20
C ARG A 111 7.92 4.31 11.13
N GLN A 112 8.70 5.38 10.93
CA GLN A 112 8.55 6.61 11.72
C GLN A 112 7.25 7.33 11.41
N ILE A 113 6.87 7.45 10.14
CA ILE A 113 5.58 8.03 9.75
C ILE A 113 4.44 7.23 10.37
N VAL A 114 4.49 5.90 10.31
CA VAL A 114 3.44 5.03 10.88
C VAL A 114 3.20 5.29 12.36
N LYS A 115 4.24 5.60 13.14
CA LYS A 115 4.09 5.95 14.57
C LYS A 115 3.32 7.24 14.81
N THR A 116 3.22 8.12 13.81
CA THR A 116 2.46 9.38 13.92
C THR A 116 1.03 9.25 13.40
N LEU A 117 0.69 8.15 12.74
CA LEU A 117 -0.65 7.84 12.26
C LEU A 117 -1.50 7.31 13.43
N LYS A 118 -2.77 7.72 13.47
CA LYS A 118 -3.73 7.35 14.51
C LYS A 118 -4.66 6.25 14.02
#